data_AF-A0A954FZL2-F1
#
_entry.id   AF-A0A954FZL2-F1
#
_cell.length_a   1.000
_cell.length_b   1.000
_cell.length_c   1.000
_cell.angle_alpha   90.00
_cell.angle_beta   90.00
_cell.angle_gamma   90.00
#
_symmetry.space_group_name_H-M   'P 1'
#
loop_
_entity.id
_entity.type
_entity.pdbx_description
1 polymer ?
#
loop_
_entity_poly.entity_id
_entity_poly.type
_entity_poly.pdbx_seq_one_letter_code
_entity_poly.pdbx_strand_id
1 'polypeptide(L)'
;MNLADPSRRTFLKTSLAVAGTFPLVAGLAHAETKPAEKPLMAYVGTFSSPLKDTLPTQVDLPPGNGRGIHLFQINRQTGAMTPAGIQRMGTSPSCLAVNAAGTRLYSTNETDRVGTEKHGSVSAFKIDSQDGSLQPLNTVSSGGDGPTYVSIH
;
A
#
# COMPACT_ATOMS: atom_id res chain seq x y z
N MET A 1 58.96 -37.17 51.21
CA MET A 1 59.18 -36.31 50.03
C MET A 1 59.11 -37.18 48.79
N ASN A 2 58.15 -36.86 47.92
CA ASN A 2 58.03 -37.08 46.47
C ASN A 2 58.47 -38.40 45.78
N LEU A 3 57.44 -39.13 45.31
CA LEU A 3 57.12 -39.62 43.95
C LEU A 3 58.21 -40.30 43.07
N ALA A 4 58.01 -41.60 42.82
CA ALA A 4 58.05 -42.28 41.50
C ALA A 4 57.57 -43.75 41.69
N ASP A 5 56.41 -44.15 41.15
CA ASP A 5 56.21 -44.99 39.93
C ASP A 5 55.94 -46.47 40.30
N PRO A 6 55.39 -47.37 39.46
CA PRO A 6 54.33 -47.32 38.44
C PRO A 6 53.09 -48.15 38.88
N SER A 7 52.03 -48.22 38.07
CA SER A 7 51.44 -49.52 37.64
C SER A 7 50.04 -49.35 37.07
N ARG A 8 49.98 -49.44 35.73
CA ARG A 8 49.10 -50.35 34.98
C ARG A 8 47.75 -50.64 35.62
N ARG A 9 46.79 -49.72 35.54
CA ARG A 9 45.38 -50.09 35.45
C ARG A 9 44.49 -48.91 35.06
N THR A 10 43.99 -49.03 33.83
CA THR A 10 42.58 -48.81 33.47
C THR A 10 42.16 -47.43 32.97
N PHE A 11 41.30 -47.51 31.95
CA PHE A 11 40.36 -46.53 31.40
C PHE A 11 40.95 -45.41 30.54
N LEU A 12 40.43 -45.05 29.38
CA LEU A 12 39.49 -45.60 28.39
C LEU A 12 39.40 -44.51 27.31
N LYS A 13 39.05 -44.90 26.08
CA LYS A 13 38.47 -44.08 25.00
C LYS A 13 39.48 -43.43 24.03
N THR A 14 39.93 -44.13 22.99
CA THR A 14 39.31 -44.21 21.63
C THR A 14 39.03 -42.87 20.96
N SER A 15 39.95 -42.45 20.11
CA SER A 15 39.73 -41.52 19.00
C SER A 15 39.32 -42.33 17.76
N LEU A 16 38.21 -41.97 17.10
CA LEU A 16 37.82 -42.57 15.82
C LEU A 16 38.23 -41.64 14.66
N ALA A 17 38.81 -42.27 13.64
CA ALA A 17 39.38 -41.66 12.46
C ALA A 17 38.34 -41.11 11.47
N VAL A 18 38.74 -40.08 10.73
CA VAL A 18 38.05 -39.48 9.58
C VAL A 18 38.29 -40.32 8.33
N ALA A 19 37.23 -40.71 7.62
CA ALA A 19 37.17 -40.83 6.15
C ALA A 19 35.77 -41.28 5.69
N GLY A 20 35.16 -40.56 4.72
CA GLY A 20 34.04 -41.10 3.94
C GLY A 20 32.94 -40.11 3.50
N THR A 21 33.23 -39.30 2.49
CA THR A 21 32.39 -38.97 1.32
C THR A 21 30.85 -38.94 1.44
N PHE A 22 30.27 -37.74 1.26
CA PHE A 22 29.20 -37.33 0.31
C PHE A 22 28.38 -36.17 0.94
N PRO A 23 28.33 -34.96 0.36
CA PRO A 23 27.59 -33.85 0.93
C PRO A 23 26.09 -34.08 0.69
N LEU A 24 25.42 -34.69 1.67
CA LEU A 24 23.96 -34.79 1.71
C LEU A 24 23.34 -33.46 2.20
N VAL A 25 23.71 -32.35 1.55
CA VAL A 25 23.19 -31.00 1.90
C VAL A 25 22.63 -30.26 0.67
N ALA A 26 22.73 -30.82 -0.54
CA ALA A 26 22.21 -30.18 -1.75
C ALA A 26 20.66 -30.15 -1.86
N GLY A 27 19.93 -30.68 -0.88
CA GLY A 27 18.46 -30.77 -0.88
C GLY A 27 17.74 -29.87 0.12
N LEU A 28 18.45 -29.12 0.97
CA LEU A 28 17.79 -28.22 1.92
C LEU A 28 17.55 -26.87 1.25
N ALA A 29 16.34 -26.76 0.69
CA ALA A 29 15.62 -25.51 0.47
C ALA A 29 16.28 -24.50 -0.49
N HIS A 30 16.22 -24.78 -1.79
CA HIS A 30 15.74 -23.73 -2.70
C HIS A 30 14.24 -23.53 -2.42
N ALA A 31 13.93 -22.87 -1.30
CA ALA A 31 12.67 -22.16 -1.22
C ALA A 31 12.81 -20.99 -2.21
N GLU A 32 12.36 -21.19 -3.45
CA GLU A 32 12.09 -20.05 -4.31
C GLU A 32 11.11 -19.17 -3.54
N THR A 33 11.60 -18.04 -3.03
CA THR A 33 10.76 -16.96 -2.59
C THR A 33 10.01 -16.50 -3.82
N LYS A 34 8.81 -17.06 -4.01
CA LYS A 34 7.85 -16.55 -4.98
C LYS A 34 7.83 -15.02 -4.80
N PRO A 35 8.09 -14.22 -5.84
CA PRO A 35 8.13 -12.78 -5.71
C PRO A 35 6.89 -12.34 -4.94
N ALA A 36 7.08 -11.57 -3.87
CA ALA A 36 5.97 -11.11 -3.06
C ALA A 36 4.97 -10.44 -4.01
N GLU A 37 3.77 -11.02 -4.11
CA GLU A 37 2.75 -10.52 -5.02
C GLU A 37 2.39 -9.09 -4.59
N LYS A 38 2.36 -8.15 -5.53
CA LYS A 38 1.99 -6.75 -5.23
C LYS A 38 0.68 -6.74 -4.43
N PRO A 39 0.51 -5.84 -3.45
CA PRO A 39 -0.74 -5.78 -2.69
C PRO A 39 -1.91 -5.50 -3.64
N LEU A 40 -3.04 -6.20 -3.43
CA LEU A 40 -4.29 -5.88 -4.12
C LEU A 40 -4.94 -4.73 -3.36
N MET A 41 -5.15 -3.60 -4.02
CA MET A 41 -5.62 -2.37 -3.40
C MET A 41 -7.01 -1.98 -3.89
N ALA A 42 -7.83 -1.45 -3.00
CA ALA A 42 -9.04 -0.72 -3.32
C ALA A 42 -8.89 0.74 -2.90
N TYR A 43 -9.35 1.64 -3.78
CA TYR A 43 -9.37 3.08 -3.57
C TYR A 43 -10.82 3.55 -3.58
N VAL A 44 -11.24 4.22 -2.51
CA VAL A 44 -12.63 4.67 -2.33
C VAL A 44 -12.63 6.18 -2.17
N GLY A 45 -13.13 6.89 -3.19
CA GLY A 45 -13.39 8.31 -3.11
C GLY A 45 -14.54 8.60 -2.15
N THR A 46 -14.40 9.62 -1.31
CA THR A 46 -15.48 10.05 -0.41
C THR A 46 -16.05 11.38 -0.88
N PHE A 47 -17.30 11.33 -1.30
CA PHE A 47 -18.09 12.51 -1.58
C PHE A 47 -18.45 13.24 -0.27
N SER A 48 -18.75 14.54 -0.35
CA SER A 48 -19.08 15.39 0.82
C SER A 48 -17.86 15.77 1.68
N SER A 49 -16.80 16.29 1.07
CA SER A 49 -15.76 16.98 1.83
C SER A 49 -16.35 18.19 2.59
N PRO A 50 -15.88 18.48 3.82
CA PRO A 50 -16.41 19.58 4.62
C PRO A 50 -16.48 20.90 3.85
N LEU A 51 -17.69 21.44 3.70
CA LEU A 51 -17.90 22.75 3.11
C LEU A 51 -17.44 23.80 4.15
N LYS A 52 -16.41 24.58 3.81
CA LYS A 52 -15.88 25.62 4.69
C LYS A 52 -16.40 27.03 4.37
N ASP A 53 -16.85 27.25 3.14
CA ASP A 53 -17.25 28.55 2.60
C ASP A 53 -18.66 28.44 2.00
N THR A 54 -19.66 28.36 2.85
CA THR A 54 -21.05 28.14 2.45
C THR A 54 -21.79 29.46 2.31
N LEU A 55 -22.63 29.62 1.30
CA LEU A 55 -23.42 30.84 1.14
C LEU A 55 -24.41 31.01 2.32
N PRO A 56 -24.71 32.25 2.76
CA PRO A 56 -25.69 32.49 3.82
C PRO A 56 -27.09 31.94 3.53
N THR A 57 -27.41 31.71 2.26
CA THR A 57 -28.70 31.20 1.77
C THR A 57 -28.77 29.67 1.72
N GLN A 58 -27.70 28.96 2.06
CA GLN A 58 -27.65 27.50 1.94
C GLN A 58 -28.27 26.83 3.17
N VAL A 59 -29.43 26.19 2.97
CA VAL A 59 -30.33 25.76 4.06
C VAL A 59 -29.97 24.37 4.63
N ASP A 60 -29.15 23.58 3.92
CA ASP A 60 -28.69 22.25 4.34
C ASP A 60 -27.17 22.14 4.26
N LEU A 61 -26.51 22.25 5.41
CA LEU A 61 -25.05 22.17 5.56
C LEU A 61 -24.67 21.07 6.54
N PRO A 62 -24.88 19.77 6.22
CA PRO A 62 -24.19 18.74 6.97
C PRO A 62 -22.69 19.02 6.84
N PRO A 63 -21.90 18.94 7.92
CA PRO A 63 -20.52 19.44 7.96
C PRO A 63 -19.55 18.74 7.00
N GLY A 64 -20.02 17.77 6.19
CA GLY A 64 -19.23 16.89 5.34
C GLY A 64 -18.34 15.98 6.17
N ASN A 65 -18.32 14.69 5.87
CA ASN A 65 -17.42 13.74 6.55
C ASN A 65 -16.37 13.16 5.60
N GLY A 66 -16.39 13.58 4.33
CA GLY A 66 -15.41 13.17 3.32
C GLY A 66 -14.01 13.59 3.72
N ARG A 67 -13.07 12.66 3.63
CA ARG A 67 -11.65 12.90 3.95
C ARG A 67 -10.75 12.85 2.72
N GLY A 68 -11.29 12.50 1.54
CA GLY A 68 -10.54 12.29 0.31
C GLY A 68 -10.65 10.85 -0.18
N ILE A 69 -9.52 10.23 -0.54
CA ILE A 69 -9.49 8.86 -1.06
C ILE A 69 -9.02 7.92 0.06
N HIS A 70 -9.86 6.95 0.42
CA HIS A 70 -9.54 5.91 1.39
C HIS A 70 -8.90 4.72 0.69
N LEU A 71 -7.83 4.19 1.28
CA LEU A 71 -7.06 3.07 0.75
C LEU A 71 -7.34 1.83 1.59
N PHE A 72 -7.54 0.71 0.93
CA PHE A 72 -7.73 -0.60 1.57
C PHE A 72 -6.87 -1.65 0.88
N GLN A 73 -6.22 -2.50 1.68
CA GLN A 73 -5.61 -3.72 1.17
C GLN A 73 -6.66 -4.83 1.18
N ILE A 74 -6.77 -5.56 0.07
CA ILE A 74 -7.72 -6.65 -0.10
C ILE A 74 -7.01 -8.00 0.09
N ASN A 75 -7.58 -8.85 0.94
CA ASN A 75 -7.22 -10.26 0.97
C ASN A 75 -7.76 -10.94 -0.30
N ARG A 76 -6.87 -11.48 -1.14
CA ARG A 76 -7.24 -12.08 -2.44
C ARG A 76 -8.12 -13.34 -2.31
N GLN A 77 -8.04 -14.05 -1.20
CA GLN A 77 -8.79 -15.29 -0.98
C GLN A 77 -10.19 -15.01 -0.44
N THR A 78 -10.34 -14.02 0.44
CA THR A 78 -11.60 -13.77 1.17
C THR A 78 -12.33 -12.51 0.72
N GLY A 79 -11.66 -11.60 0.01
CA GLY A 79 -12.19 -10.27 -0.32
C GLY A 79 -12.21 -9.29 0.87
N ALA A 80 -11.74 -9.70 2.05
CA ALA A 80 -11.72 -8.83 3.23
C ALA A 80 -10.84 -7.58 2.98
N MET A 81 -11.36 -6.43 3.39
CA MET A 81 -10.70 -5.12 3.22
C MET A 81 -10.12 -4.65 4.55
N THR A 82 -8.80 -4.42 4.58
CA THR A 82 -8.10 -3.84 5.73
C THR A 82 -7.74 -2.39 5.42
N PRO A 83 -8.06 -1.40 6.29
CA PRO A 83 -7.66 -0.01 6.09
C PRO A 83 -6.13 0.11 5.95
N ALA A 84 -5.69 0.79 4.88
CA ALA A 84 -4.28 0.97 4.56
C ALA A 84 -3.83 2.45 4.58
N GLY A 85 -4.76 3.39 4.62
CA GLY A 85 -4.44 4.81 4.70
C GLY A 85 -5.53 5.69 4.09
N ILE A 86 -5.29 7.01 4.12
CA ILE A 86 -6.19 8.00 3.50
C ILE A 86 -5.34 9.06 2.81
N GLN A 87 -5.53 9.23 1.51
CA GLN A 87 -5.08 10.40 0.78
C GLN A 87 -6.03 11.55 1.10
N ARG A 88 -5.59 12.46 1.96
CA ARG A 88 -6.42 13.59 2.37
C ARG A 88 -6.62 14.58 1.25
N MET A 89 -7.85 15.01 1.04
CA MET A 89 -8.22 16.00 0.02
C MET A 89 -9.20 17.01 0.59
N GLY A 90 -9.06 18.27 0.18
CA GLY A 90 -10.01 19.36 0.50
C GLY A 90 -11.17 19.48 -0.49
N THR A 91 -11.28 18.51 -1.40
CA THR A 91 -12.27 18.44 -2.50
C THR A 91 -13.01 17.11 -2.41
N SER A 92 -14.07 16.89 -3.20
CA SER A 92 -14.84 15.64 -3.18
C SER A 92 -14.42 14.72 -4.35
N PRO A 93 -13.62 13.67 -4.12
CA PRO A 93 -13.23 12.72 -5.18
C PRO A 93 -14.46 11.93 -5.61
N SER A 94 -15.02 12.25 -6.77
CA SER A 94 -16.32 11.75 -7.24
C SER A 94 -16.19 10.47 -8.07
N CYS A 95 -15.15 10.37 -8.90
CA CYS A 95 -14.87 9.20 -9.72
C CYS A 95 -13.36 8.95 -9.82
N LEU A 96 -12.97 7.68 -9.75
CA LEU A 96 -11.57 7.26 -9.79
C LEU A 96 -11.34 6.31 -10.97
N ALA A 97 -10.19 6.46 -11.65
CA ALA A 97 -9.72 5.53 -12.68
C ALA A 97 -8.25 5.17 -12.45
N VAL A 98 -7.91 3.88 -12.55
CA VAL A 98 -6.54 3.37 -12.42
C VAL A 98 -6.07 2.86 -13.77
N ASN A 99 -4.87 3.25 -14.20
CA ASN A 99 -4.34 2.83 -15.50
C ASN A 99 -4.08 1.32 -15.56
N ALA A 100 -4.03 0.77 -16.78
CA ALA A 100 -3.82 -0.67 -16.99
C ALA A 100 -2.54 -1.21 -16.30
N ALA A 101 -1.50 -0.38 -16.18
CA ALA A 101 -0.27 -0.75 -15.50
C ALA A 101 -0.37 -0.77 -13.95
N GLY A 102 -1.45 -0.22 -13.37
CA GLY A 102 -1.61 -0.09 -11.92
C GLY A 102 -0.61 0.86 -11.26
N THR A 103 -0.09 1.84 -12.01
CA THR A 103 0.94 2.77 -11.54
C THR A 103 0.44 4.20 -11.38
N ARG A 104 -0.77 4.50 -11.88
CA ARG A 104 -1.39 5.82 -11.84
C ARG A 104 -2.86 5.72 -11.48
N LEU A 105 -3.31 6.66 -10.66
CA LEU A 105 -4.71 6.87 -10.33
C LEU A 105 -5.11 8.30 -10.72
N TYR A 106 -6.26 8.43 -11.34
CA TYR A 106 -6.89 9.69 -11.72
C TYR A 106 -8.17 9.86 -10.92
N SER A 107 -8.41 11.07 -10.42
CA SER A 107 -9.58 11.42 -9.63
C SER A 107 -10.25 12.64 -10.21
N THR A 108 -11.53 12.55 -10.55
CA THR A 108 -12.36 13.75 -10.71
C THR A 108 -12.74 14.25 -9.33
N ASN A 109 -12.68 15.56 -9.15
CA ASN A 109 -12.96 16.21 -7.89
C ASN A 109 -14.05 17.25 -8.11
N GLU A 110 -15.22 16.98 -7.58
CA GLU A 110 -16.31 17.94 -7.53
C GLU A 110 -16.00 18.98 -6.45
N THR A 111 -15.91 20.24 -6.88
CA THR A 111 -15.55 21.37 -6.01
C THR A 111 -15.78 22.68 -6.75
N ASP A 112 -16.08 23.74 -6.01
CA ASP A 112 -16.21 25.12 -6.48
C ASP A 112 -15.01 26.00 -6.04
N ARG A 113 -13.86 25.36 -5.77
CA ARG A 113 -12.74 25.97 -5.03
C ARG A 113 -11.41 26.02 -5.78
N VAL A 114 -11.34 25.53 -7.01
CA VAL A 114 -10.08 25.44 -7.76
C VAL A 114 -10.02 26.55 -8.80
N GLY A 115 -8.98 27.38 -8.71
CA GLY A 115 -8.74 28.49 -9.64
C GLY A 115 -9.70 29.67 -9.47
N THR A 116 -9.51 30.69 -10.30
CA THR A 116 -10.34 31.91 -10.32
C THR A 116 -11.76 31.65 -10.82
N GLU A 117 -11.91 30.66 -11.69
CA GLU A 117 -13.19 30.26 -12.29
C GLU A 117 -14.02 29.34 -11.40
N LYS A 118 -13.47 28.89 -10.26
CA LYS A 118 -14.16 28.01 -9.29
C LYS A 118 -14.64 26.70 -9.90
N HIS A 119 -13.89 26.13 -10.83
CA HIS A 119 -14.22 24.85 -11.43
C HIS A 119 -13.86 23.66 -10.53
N GLY A 120 -14.44 22.51 -10.85
CA GLY A 120 -13.99 21.20 -10.42
C GLY A 120 -12.63 20.88 -11.05
N SER A 121 -12.02 19.80 -10.60
CA SER A 121 -10.65 19.46 -11.04
C SER A 121 -10.46 17.99 -11.34
N VAL A 122 -9.36 17.67 -12.01
CA VAL A 122 -8.85 16.30 -12.16
C VAL A 122 -7.46 16.26 -11.53
N SER A 123 -7.26 15.34 -10.58
CA SER A 123 -5.96 15.09 -9.95
C SER A 123 -5.38 13.76 -10.42
N ALA A 124 -4.08 13.73 -10.67
CA ALA A 124 -3.34 12.51 -10.95
C ALA A 124 -2.40 12.17 -9.80
N PHE A 125 -2.28 10.88 -9.52
CA PHE A 125 -1.42 10.32 -8.48
C PHE A 125 -0.57 9.19 -9.04
N LYS A 126 0.65 9.04 -8.54
CA LYS A 126 1.44 7.81 -8.68
C LYS A 126 1.05 6.85 -7.56
N ILE A 127 0.88 5.59 -7.91
CA ILE A 127 0.64 4.50 -6.96
C ILE A 127 2.00 3.92 -6.57
N ASP A 128 2.29 3.88 -5.27
CA ASP A 128 3.46 3.16 -4.76
C ASP A 128 3.22 1.64 -4.87
N SER A 129 4.18 0.95 -5.46
CA SER A 129 4.07 -0.49 -5.72
C SER A 129 4.17 -1.38 -4.47
N GLN A 130 4.72 -0.85 -3.38
CA GLN A 130 4.99 -1.61 -2.15
C GLN A 130 3.78 -1.62 -1.22
N ASP A 131 3.12 -0.47 -1.06
CA ASP A 131 2.03 -0.30 -0.09
C ASP A 131 0.72 0.26 -0.70
N GLY A 132 0.74 0.62 -1.99
CA GLY A 132 -0.42 1.19 -2.66
C GLY A 132 -0.70 2.66 -2.31
N SER A 133 0.19 3.33 -1.58
CA SER A 133 0.04 4.74 -1.22
C SER A 133 0.00 5.65 -2.47
N LEU A 134 -0.68 6.79 -2.34
CA LEU A 134 -0.85 7.75 -3.43
C LEU A 134 0.12 8.91 -3.27
N GLN A 135 0.93 9.16 -4.29
CA GLN A 135 1.82 10.32 -4.38
C GLN A 135 1.21 11.32 -5.38
N PRO A 136 0.83 12.54 -4.96
CA PRO A 136 0.29 13.55 -5.89
C PRO A 136 1.27 13.88 -7.01
N LEU A 137 0.78 13.97 -8.24
CA LEU A 137 1.58 14.38 -9.41
C LEU A 137 1.21 15.79 -9.86
N ASN A 138 -0.05 16.00 -10.20
CA ASN A 138 -0.58 17.29 -10.62
C ASN A 138 -2.11 17.32 -10.47
N THR A 139 -2.65 18.53 -10.56
CA THR A 139 -4.09 18.80 -10.62
C THR A 139 -4.34 19.80 -11.73
N VAL A 140 -5.38 19.58 -12.52
CA VAL A 140 -5.81 20.48 -13.60
C VAL A 140 -7.29 20.83 -13.44
N SER A 141 -7.69 21.98 -13.99
CA SER A 141 -9.12 22.33 -14.09
C SER A 141 -9.84 21.31 -14.97
N SER A 142 -11.06 20.94 -14.58
CA SER A 142 -11.93 20.11 -15.42
C SER A 142 -12.76 20.93 -16.43
N GLY A 143 -12.72 22.27 -16.33
CA GLY A 143 -13.50 23.17 -17.19
C GLY A 143 -14.98 23.33 -16.80
N GLY A 144 -15.42 22.68 -15.72
CA GLY A 144 -16.74 22.86 -15.12
C GLY A 144 -16.74 22.41 -13.65
N ASP A 145 -17.82 22.69 -12.91
CA ASP A 145 -17.82 22.60 -11.44
C ASP A 145 -17.90 21.16 -10.90
N GLY A 146 -18.61 20.29 -11.61
CA GLY A 146 -18.95 18.94 -11.16
C GLY A 146 -18.56 17.84 -12.14
N PRO A 147 -17.25 17.57 -12.36
CA PRO A 147 -16.85 16.40 -13.11
C PRO A 147 -17.27 15.13 -12.33
N THR A 148 -18.13 14.31 -12.95
CA THR A 148 -18.71 13.12 -12.31
C THR A 148 -18.12 11.80 -12.82
N TYR A 149 -17.29 11.84 -13.87
CA TYR A 149 -16.75 10.64 -14.51
C TYR A 149 -15.37 10.87 -15.11
N VAL A 150 -14.50 9.85 -14.99
CA VAL A 150 -13.23 9.77 -15.72
C VAL A 150 -13.03 8.36 -16.24
N SER A 151 -12.49 8.28 -17.45
CA SER A 151 -12.04 7.02 -18.04
C SER A 151 -10.69 7.22 -18.72
N ILE A 152 -10.02 6.11 -18.95
CA ILE A 152 -8.74 6.01 -19.65
C ILE A 152 -8.80 4.76 -20.51
N HIS A 153 -8.20 4.83 -21.70
CA HIS A 153 -8.25 3.79 -22.73
C HIS A 153 -6.86 3.22 -22.97
#